data_AF-A0A7J3B163-F1
#
_entry.id   AF-A0A7J3B163-F1
#
_cell.length_a   1.000
_cell.length_b   1.000
_cell.length_c   1.000
_cell.angle_alpha   90.00
_cell.angle_beta   90.00
_cell.angle_gamma   90.00
#
_symmetry.space_group_name_H-M   'P 1'
#
loop_
_entity.id
_entity.type
_entity.pdbx_description
1 polymer ?
#
loop_
_entity_poly.entity_id
_entity_poly.type
_entity_poly.pdbx_seq_one_letter_code
_entity_poly.pdbx_strand_id
1 'polypeptide(L)'
;MIDLLNLLSEMRLGKEPDDREVMEALKQLRERFHEISHILLSEENKIPLRRIIVRGILISDEDLFLACEEHDSLRKEAYQAVRSMSIDELERASVEIIAKNLERTLLGGFIMRRID
;
A
#
# COMPACT_ATOMS: atom_id res chain seq x y z
N MET A 1 2.57 16.16 12.36
CA MET A 1 2.94 15.70 11.01
C MET A 1 3.41 14.28 11.20
N ILE A 2 2.70 13.31 10.64
CA ILE A 2 3.12 11.91 10.70
C ILE A 2 4.33 11.79 9.77
N ASP A 3 5.37 11.05 10.13
CA ASP A 3 6.50 10.78 9.24
C ASP A 3 6.47 9.28 8.90
N LEU A 4 6.55 8.95 7.61
CA LEU A 4 6.49 7.56 7.15
C LEU A 4 7.56 6.68 7.82
N LEU A 5 8.80 7.16 7.94
CA LEU A 5 9.89 6.36 8.52
C LEU A 5 9.70 6.17 10.03
N ASN A 6 9.21 7.20 10.72
CA ASN A 6 8.83 7.08 12.13
C ASN A 6 7.67 6.09 12.32
N LEU A 7 6.63 6.14 11.47
CA LEU A 7 5.51 5.20 11.54
C LEU A 7 5.98 3.76 11.34
N LEU A 8 6.82 3.51 10.33
CA LEU A 8 7.43 2.19 10.12
C LEU A 8 8.21 1.73 11.35
N SER A 9 8.93 2.64 12.02
CA SER A 9 9.65 2.34 13.27
C SER A 9 8.72 1.96 14.41
N GLU A 10 7.65 2.72 14.64
CA GLU A 10 6.67 2.41 15.68
C GLU A 10 5.95 1.08 15.40
N MET A 11 5.66 0.77 14.13
CA MET A 11 5.08 -0.51 13.72
C MET A 11 6.01 -1.70 14.00
N ARG A 12 7.33 -1.53 13.87
CA ARG A 12 8.30 -2.55 14.29
C ARG A 12 8.25 -2.81 15.81
N LEU A 13 7.83 -1.81 16.59
CA LEU A 13 7.62 -1.91 18.04
C LEU A 13 6.21 -2.40 18.41
N GLY A 14 5.39 -2.79 17.44
CA GLY A 14 4.07 -3.37 17.65
C GLY A 14 2.91 -2.38 17.55
N LYS A 15 3.14 -1.13 17.14
CA LYS A 15 2.05 -0.20 16.84
C LYS A 15 1.20 -0.70 15.68
N GLU A 16 -0.12 -0.59 15.83
CA GLU A 16 -1.06 -0.72 14.72
C GLU A 16 -1.47 0.67 14.26
N PRO A 17 -1.20 1.05 12.99
CA PRO A 17 -1.55 2.36 12.49
C PRO A 17 -3.06 2.46 12.22
N ASP A 18 -3.65 3.62 12.48
CA ASP A 18 -5.01 3.90 12.02
C ASP A 18 -5.05 4.34 10.54
N ASP A 19 -6.25 4.47 9.97
CA ASP A 19 -6.42 4.80 8.54
C ASP A 19 -5.86 6.17 8.17
N ARG A 20 -5.97 7.15 9.08
CA ARG A 20 -5.43 8.49 8.84
C ARG A 20 -3.91 8.45 8.81
N GLU A 21 -3.29 7.66 9.68
CA GLU A 21 -1.85 7.47 9.67
C GLU A 21 -1.37 6.78 8.40
N VAL A 22 -2.11 5.77 7.93
CA VAL A 22 -1.83 5.07 6.68
C VAL A 22 -1.94 6.00 5.48
N MET A 23 -3.02 6.79 5.37
CA MET A 23 -3.20 7.74 4.26
C MET A 23 -2.06 8.77 4.19
N GLU A 24 -1.68 9.36 5.33
CA GLU A 24 -0.58 10.33 5.37
C GLU A 24 0.77 9.68 5.02
N ALA A 25 0.98 8.44 5.46
CA ALA A 25 2.17 7.67 5.14
C ALA A 25 2.25 7.31 3.64
N LEU A 26 1.13 6.96 3.00
CA LEU A 26 1.05 6.64 1.58
C LEU A 26 1.26 7.87 0.69
N LYS A 27 0.72 9.01 1.09
CA LYS A 27 1.01 10.29 0.45
C LYS A 27 2.50 10.60 0.45
N GLN A 28 3.15 10.50 1.60
CA GLN A 28 4.61 10.70 1.70
C GLN A 28 5.41 9.65 0.94
N LEU A 29 4.92 8.41 0.95
CA LEU A 29 5.53 7.33 0.20
C LEU A 29 5.60 7.69 -1.27
N ARG A 30 4.49 8.17 -1.86
CA ARG A 30 4.44 8.63 -3.25
C ARG A 30 5.37 9.81 -3.49
N GLU A 31 5.26 10.87 -2.67
CA GLU A 31 6.01 12.11 -2.85
C GLU A 31 7.53 11.93 -2.75
N ARG A 32 7.99 11.00 -1.90
CA ARG A 32 9.40 10.86 -1.54
C ARG A 32 10.02 9.54 -1.96
N PHE A 33 9.29 8.67 -2.66
CA PHE A 33 9.72 7.29 -2.93
C PHE A 33 11.15 7.20 -3.47
N HIS A 34 11.48 8.03 -4.46
CA HIS A 34 12.81 8.04 -5.08
C HIS A 34 13.94 8.30 -4.08
N GLU A 35 13.71 9.15 -3.08
CA GLU A 35 14.71 9.53 -2.09
C GLU A 35 14.92 8.43 -1.04
N ILE A 36 13.82 7.81 -0.59
CA ILE A 36 13.83 6.91 0.57
C ILE A 36 13.61 5.44 0.21
N SER A 37 13.51 5.09 -1.07
CA SER A 37 13.25 3.72 -1.56
C SER A 37 14.20 2.68 -0.97
N HIS A 38 15.49 2.98 -0.85
CA HIS A 38 16.49 2.09 -0.26
C HIS A 38 16.23 1.79 1.23
N ILE A 39 15.59 2.72 1.95
CA ILE A 39 15.16 2.55 3.35
C ILE A 39 13.84 1.81 3.38
N LEU A 40 12.84 2.23 2.59
CA LEU A 40 11.51 1.63 2.58
C LEU A 40 11.54 0.14 2.20
N LEU A 41 12.37 -0.22 1.23
CA LEU A 41 12.50 -1.58 0.71
C LEU A 41 13.55 -2.42 1.46
N SER A 42 14.06 -1.94 2.59
CA SER A 42 14.98 -2.71 3.43
C SER A 42 14.25 -3.88 4.12
N GLU A 43 14.98 -4.93 4.48
CA GLU A 43 14.39 -6.12 5.11
C GLU A 43 13.71 -5.80 6.45
N GLU A 44 14.21 -4.84 7.23
CA GLU A 44 13.58 -4.40 8.48
C GLU A 44 12.21 -3.74 8.26
N ASN A 45 11.99 -3.12 7.08
CA ASN A 45 10.76 -2.39 6.76
C ASN A 45 9.77 -3.22 5.96
N LYS A 46 10.16 -4.39 5.48
CA LYS A 46 9.34 -5.26 4.65
C LYS A 46 7.98 -5.61 5.25
N ILE A 47 7.94 -5.97 6.53
CA ILE A 47 6.69 -6.32 7.22
C ILE A 47 5.83 -5.07 7.47
N PRO A 48 6.35 -3.99 8.11
CA PRO A 48 5.60 -2.74 8.27
C PRO A 48 5.07 -2.15 6.96
N LEU A 49 5.92 -2.08 5.92
CA LEU A 49 5.54 -1.56 4.62
C LEU A 49 4.42 -2.39 3.99
N ARG A 50 4.52 -3.72 4.04
CA ARG A 50 3.46 -4.59 3.54
C ARG A 50 2.14 -4.34 4.26
N ARG A 51 2.15 -4.14 5.58
CA ARG A 51 0.93 -3.81 6.34
C ARG A 51 0.32 -2.48 5.90
N ILE A 52 1.14 -1.44 5.70
CA ILE A 52 0.69 -0.15 5.17
C ILE A 52 0.06 -0.33 3.77
N ILE A 53 0.71 -1.07 2.88
CA ILE A 53 0.20 -1.34 1.53
C ILE A 53 -1.13 -2.08 1.58
N VAL A 54 -1.23 -3.16 2.36
CA VAL A 54 -2.48 -3.94 2.49
C VAL A 54 -3.59 -3.03 3.01
N ARG A 55 -3.30 -2.20 4.04
CA ARG A 55 -4.31 -1.28 4.56
C ARG A 55 -4.71 -0.23 3.53
N GLY A 56 -3.75 0.31 2.78
CA GLY A 56 -3.99 1.23 1.66
C GLY A 56 -4.86 0.62 0.55
N ILE A 57 -4.67 -0.65 0.23
CA ILE A 57 -5.55 -1.38 -0.69
C ILE A 57 -6.97 -1.47 -0.14
N LEU A 58 -7.12 -1.87 1.13
CA LEU A 58 -8.43 -2.05 1.75
C LEU A 58 -9.25 -0.75 1.83
N ILE A 59 -8.58 0.40 2.01
CA ILE A 59 -9.23 1.72 2.01
C ILE A 59 -9.26 2.38 0.61
N SER A 60 -8.75 1.68 -0.41
CA SER A 60 -8.63 2.18 -1.79
C SER A 60 -7.97 3.56 -1.84
N ASP A 61 -6.80 3.67 -1.22
CA ASP A 61 -6.03 4.92 -1.16
C ASP A 61 -5.48 5.29 -2.55
N GLU A 62 -5.82 6.47 -3.06
CA GLU A 62 -5.44 6.87 -4.42
C GLU A 62 -3.93 7.12 -4.56
N ASP A 63 -3.27 7.61 -3.50
CA ASP A 63 -1.83 7.86 -3.52
C ASP A 63 -1.03 6.57 -3.62
N LEU A 64 -1.44 5.49 -2.95
CA LEU A 64 -0.84 4.16 -3.16
C LEU A 64 -0.96 3.70 -4.62
N PHE A 65 -2.13 3.86 -5.21
CA PHE A 65 -2.41 3.39 -6.56
C PHE A 65 -1.58 4.18 -7.58
N LEU A 66 -1.53 5.50 -7.45
CA LEU A 66 -0.69 6.37 -8.27
C LEU A 66 0.80 6.10 -8.07
N ALA A 67 1.26 5.90 -6.83
CA ALA A 67 2.65 5.52 -6.56
C ALA A 67 3.03 4.20 -7.24
N CYS A 68 2.10 3.25 -7.35
CA CYS A 68 2.32 2.00 -8.08
C CYS A 68 2.36 2.21 -9.60
N GLU A 69 1.69 3.22 -10.16
CA GLU A 69 1.87 3.61 -11.57
C GLU A 69 3.26 4.22 -11.79
N GLU A 70 3.71 5.05 -10.85
CA GLU A 70 4.94 5.85 -10.94
C GLU A 70 6.21 5.02 -10.64
N HIS A 71 6.10 3.95 -9.83
CA HIS A 71 7.28 3.25 -9.29
C HIS A 71 7.19 1.71 -9.38
N ASP A 72 7.96 1.13 -10.29
CA ASP A 72 8.02 -0.31 -10.55
C ASP A 72 8.37 -1.17 -9.33
N SER A 73 9.31 -0.74 -8.50
CA SER A 73 9.73 -1.49 -7.31
C SER A 73 8.64 -1.52 -6.24
N LEU A 74 7.96 -0.39 -6.02
CA LEU A 74 6.79 -0.34 -5.13
C LEU A 74 5.67 -1.23 -5.66
N ARG A 75 5.37 -1.14 -6.97
CA ARG A 75 4.32 -1.96 -7.60
C ARG A 75 4.59 -3.46 -7.42
N LYS A 76 5.85 -3.89 -7.52
CA LYS A 76 6.24 -5.29 -7.24
C LYS A 76 5.94 -5.68 -5.80
N GLU A 77 6.27 -4.85 -4.82
CA GLU A 77 5.93 -5.10 -3.41
C GLU A 77 4.41 -5.11 -3.19
N ALA A 78 3.67 -4.20 -3.83
CA ALA A 78 2.22 -4.18 -3.75
C ALA A 78 1.59 -5.45 -4.34
N TYR A 79 2.12 -5.96 -5.45
CA TYR A 79 1.68 -7.26 -5.96
C TYR A 79 1.94 -8.39 -4.98
N GLN A 80 3.10 -8.40 -4.29
CA GLN A 80 3.38 -9.40 -3.26
C GLN A 80 2.41 -9.30 -2.07
N ALA A 81 2.07 -8.08 -1.65
CA ALA A 81 1.04 -7.84 -0.64
C ALA A 81 -0.31 -8.43 -1.07
N VAL A 82 -0.76 -8.14 -2.29
CA VAL A 82 -1.99 -8.70 -2.87
C VAL A 82 -1.95 -10.23 -2.91
N ARG A 83 -0.79 -10.85 -3.18
CA ARG A 83 -0.69 -12.34 -3.17
C ARG A 83 -0.87 -12.96 -1.79
N SER A 84 -0.64 -12.18 -0.73
CA SER A 84 -0.83 -12.63 0.65
C SER A 84 -2.20 -12.29 1.24
N MET A 85 -3.03 -11.54 0.52
CA MET A 85 -4.39 -11.23 0.96
C MET A 85 -5.32 -12.43 0.74
N SER A 86 -6.30 -12.59 1.63
CA SER A 86 -7.38 -13.58 1.46
C SER A 86 -8.37 -13.15 0.38
N ILE A 87 -9.17 -14.09 -0.11
CA ILE A 87 -10.26 -13.79 -1.06
C ILE A 87 -11.22 -12.75 -0.45
N ASP A 88 -11.64 -12.94 0.80
CA ASP A 88 -12.52 -11.99 1.51
C ASP A 88 -11.91 -10.57 1.64
N GLU A 89 -10.59 -10.45 1.77
CA GLU A 89 -9.92 -9.15 1.75
C GLU A 89 -9.93 -8.51 0.37
N LEU A 90 -9.70 -9.30 -0.68
CA LEU A 90 -9.72 -8.84 -2.07
C LEU A 90 -11.14 -8.44 -2.51
N GLU A 91 -12.16 -9.21 -2.15
CA GLU A 91 -13.57 -8.88 -2.42
C GLU A 91 -14.00 -7.58 -1.70
N ARG A 92 -13.58 -7.37 -0.46
CA ARG A 92 -13.85 -6.12 0.25
C ARG A 92 -13.14 -4.93 -0.40
N ALA A 93 -11.88 -5.10 -0.79
CA ALA A 93 -11.13 -4.06 -1.48
C ALA A 93 -11.74 -3.73 -2.85
N SER A 94 -12.23 -4.72 -3.59
CA SER A 94 -12.72 -4.52 -4.96
C SER A 94 -13.93 -3.59 -5.04
N VAL A 95 -14.85 -3.68 -4.07
CA VAL A 95 -16.02 -2.80 -3.99
C VAL A 95 -15.59 -1.33 -3.93
N GLU A 96 -14.65 -1.01 -3.05
CA GLU A 96 -14.14 0.36 -2.87
C GLU A 96 -13.29 0.83 -4.07
N ILE A 97 -12.48 -0.07 -4.64
CA ILE A 97 -11.66 0.20 -5.83
C ILE A 97 -12.56 0.62 -7.01
N ILE A 98 -13.65 -0.13 -7.24
CA ILE A 98 -14.62 0.18 -8.30
C ILE A 98 -15.34 1.49 -8.02
N ALA A 99 -15.76 1.72 -6.77
CA ALA A 99 -16.44 2.96 -6.38
C ALA A 99 -15.58 4.21 -6.65
N LYS A 100 -14.26 4.08 -6.54
CA LYS A 100 -13.29 5.15 -6.83
C LYS A 100 -12.71 5.15 -8.25
N ASN A 101 -13.19 4.26 -9.15
CA ASN A 101 -12.68 4.10 -10.51
C ASN A 101 -11.18 3.74 -10.61
N LEU A 102 -10.67 3.02 -9.61
CA LEU A 102 -9.25 2.65 -9.51
C LEU A 102 -8.94 1.30 -10.20
N GLU A 103 -9.94 0.57 -10.67
CA GLU A 103 -9.79 -0.75 -11.30
C GLU A 103 -8.97 -0.73 -12.60
N ARG A 104 -8.82 0.45 -13.21
CA ARG A 104 -8.06 0.65 -14.45
C ARG A 104 -6.57 0.88 -14.24
N THR A 105 -6.15 1.13 -13.00
CA THR A 105 -4.73 1.21 -12.64
C THR A 105 -4.07 -0.16 -12.72
N LEU A 106 -2.73 -0.22 -12.76
CA LEU A 106 -2.00 -1.49 -12.76
C LEU A 106 -2.28 -2.31 -11.50
N LEU A 107 -2.32 -1.66 -10.33
CA LEU A 107 -2.63 -2.32 -9.06
C LEU A 107 -4.09 -2.77 -9.00
N GLY A 108 -5.04 -1.88 -9.33
CA GLY A 108 -6.46 -2.20 -9.35
C GLY A 108 -6.77 -3.35 -10.29
N GLY A 109 -6.27 -3.29 -11.52
CA GLY A 109 -6.45 -4.36 -12.50
C GLY A 109 -5.77 -5.66 -12.10
N PHE A 110 -4.66 -5.62 -11.36
CA PHE A 110 -4.06 -6.82 -10.79
C PHE A 110 -4.93 -7.46 -9.71
N ILE A 111 -5.54 -6.65 -8.84
CA ILE A 111 -6.47 -7.11 -7.80
C ILE A 111 -7.72 -7.74 -8.43
N MET A 112 -8.35 -7.07 -9.40
CA MET A 112 -9.58 -7.57 -10.04
C MET A 112 -9.39 -8.97 -10.64
N ARG A 113 -8.28 -9.21 -11.36
CA ARG A 113 -7.94 -10.51 -11.95
C ARG A 113 -7.71 -11.65 -10.95
N ARG A 114 -7.64 -11.35 -9.64
CA ARG A 114 -7.47 -12.38 -8.61
C ARG A 114 -8.80 -12.82 -7.99
N ILE A 115 -9.86 -12.07 -8.26
CA ILE A 115 -11.22 -12.33 -7.77
C ILE A 115 -12.03 -13.07 -8.84
N ASP A 116 -11.72 -12.83 -10.12
CA ASP A 116 -12.19 -13.61 -11.27
C ASP A 116 -11.71 -15.08 -11.22
#